data_AF-A0A8T4NVQ8-F1
#
_entry.id   AF-A0A8T4NVQ8-F1
#
_cell.length_a   1.000
_cell.length_b   1.000
_cell.length_c   1.000
_cell.angle_alpha   90.00
_cell.angle_beta   90.00
_cell.angle_gamma   90.00
#
_symmetry.space_group_name_H-M   'P 1'
#
loop_
_entity.id
_entity.type
_entity.pdbx_description
1 polymer ?
#
loop_
_entity_poly.entity_id
_entity_poly.type
_entity_poly.pdbx_seq_one_letter_code
_entity_poly.pdbx_strand_id
1 'polypeptide(L)'
;MITHPSSFCNVDNPCSFDYTQIEYFSSNEILQGVYRKINSVKGRGLFVIGGFDQVASLIASSDLEKCLLFDVREEVIRYAKFRMHLTGVFQNSKDYFDCINSSQSSFLFRSFIRENPDNWLSSEEKYQKVQKIFSEGKVNFINLNLFQEIDSLEEEYSLVYLSNIHEWVSKTSGSRLFDLYLDNLKKIKINDLTKWVFTNTQTRQGEIHVGKINNRLITQLFNNLLYVENLCASRDNGAP
;
A
#
# COMPACT_ATOMS: atom_id res chain seq x y z
N MET A 1 10.29 24.61 32.63
CA MET A 1 11.33 23.65 32.19
C MET A 1 10.67 22.29 32.06
N ILE A 2 10.39 21.88 30.84
CA ILE A 2 9.90 20.53 30.53
C ILE A 2 11.07 19.85 29.83
N THR A 3 11.62 18.83 30.48
CA THR A 3 12.71 18.00 29.97
C THR A 3 12.16 17.11 28.85
N HIS A 4 12.69 17.28 27.64
CA HIS A 4 12.44 16.39 26.51
C HIS A 4 12.88 14.96 26.87
N PRO A 5 12.09 13.92 26.53
CA PRO A 5 12.60 12.56 26.55
C PRO A 5 13.57 12.39 25.38
N SER A 6 14.85 12.52 25.71
CA SER A 6 15.99 12.08 24.92
C SER A 6 16.06 10.55 24.93
N SER A 7 15.62 9.90 23.85
CA SER A 7 16.18 8.63 23.34
C SER A 7 15.24 8.01 22.31
N PHE A 8 15.50 8.26 21.02
CA PHE A 8 15.41 7.32 19.90
C PHE A 8 15.78 8.08 18.61
N CYS A 9 16.96 8.69 18.62
CA CYS A 9 17.61 9.19 17.41
C CYS A 9 18.90 8.41 17.25
N ASN A 10 18.84 7.28 16.54
CA ASN A 10 19.95 6.80 15.71
C ASN A 10 19.37 6.63 14.31
N VAL A 11 19.00 7.76 13.72
CA VAL A 11 18.82 7.92 12.27
C VAL A 11 19.96 8.83 11.85
N ASP A 12 21.19 8.34 12.04
CA ASP A 12 22.37 9.11 11.67
C ASP A 12 22.42 9.18 10.15
N ASN A 13 22.06 10.37 9.68
CA ASN A 13 22.22 10.90 8.32
C ASN A 13 21.01 10.75 7.36
N PRO A 14 19.94 11.55 7.54
CA PRO A 14 18.91 11.71 6.49
C PRO A 14 19.48 12.27 5.16
N CYS A 15 20.69 12.82 5.16
CA CYS A 15 21.38 13.32 3.96
C CYS A 15 22.06 12.23 3.11
N SER A 16 22.08 10.96 3.52
CA SER A 16 22.65 9.87 2.71
C SER A 16 21.60 9.06 1.94
N PHE A 17 20.33 9.48 1.94
CA PHE A 17 19.31 8.83 1.13
C PHE A 17 19.49 9.25 -0.33
N ASP A 18 19.73 8.28 -1.22
CA ASP A 18 19.81 8.55 -2.66
C ASP A 18 18.40 8.89 -3.19
N TYR A 19 18.15 10.20 -3.33
CA TYR A 19 16.88 10.75 -3.80
C TYR A 19 16.53 10.30 -5.24
N THR A 20 17.47 9.74 -6.01
CA THR A 20 17.22 9.29 -7.39
C THR A 20 16.28 8.08 -7.47
N GLN A 21 16.11 7.33 -6.38
CA GLN A 21 15.21 6.16 -6.34
C GLN A 21 13.85 6.42 -5.68
N ILE A 22 13.63 7.62 -5.11
CA ILE A 22 12.38 7.98 -4.42
C ILE A 22 11.15 7.81 -5.30
N GLU A 23 11.29 8.09 -6.60
CA GLU A 23 10.19 7.98 -7.55
C GLU A 23 9.64 6.55 -7.61
N TYR A 24 10.50 5.53 -7.56
CA TYR A 24 10.09 4.12 -7.62
C TYR A 24 9.30 3.63 -6.38
N PHE A 25 9.20 4.45 -5.33
CA PHE A 25 8.51 4.08 -4.09
C PHE A 25 7.17 4.79 -3.90
N SER A 26 6.83 5.75 -4.78
CA SER A 26 5.47 6.32 -4.85
C SER A 26 4.60 5.48 -5.78
N SER A 27 3.34 5.29 -5.39
CA SER A 27 2.38 4.53 -6.20
C SER A 27 2.05 5.26 -7.50
N ASN A 28 1.88 4.47 -8.56
CA ASN A 28 1.34 4.91 -9.84
C ASN A 28 -0.09 4.38 -10.03
N GLU A 29 -0.82 4.06 -8.98
CA GLU A 29 -2.17 3.49 -9.10
C GLU A 29 -3.26 4.54 -8.98
N ILE A 30 -4.39 4.26 -9.62
CA ILE A 30 -5.60 5.07 -9.56
C ILE A 30 -6.60 4.37 -8.63
N LEU A 31 -6.57 4.77 -7.36
CA LEU A 31 -7.34 4.19 -6.26
C LEU A 31 -8.53 5.07 -5.84
N GLN A 32 -8.83 6.15 -6.57
CA GLN A 32 -9.96 7.02 -6.29
C GLN A 32 -11.30 6.28 -6.10
N GLY A 33 -11.55 5.25 -6.90
CA GLY A 33 -12.73 4.39 -6.78
C GLY A 33 -12.70 3.52 -5.52
N VAL A 34 -11.50 3.15 -5.05
CA VAL A 34 -11.30 2.37 -3.82
C VAL A 34 -11.62 3.21 -2.60
N TYR A 35 -11.06 4.42 -2.51
CA TYR A 35 -11.22 5.31 -1.34
C TYR A 35 -12.69 5.53 -0.97
N ARG A 36 -13.54 5.76 -1.97
CA ARG A 36 -14.99 5.92 -1.77
C ARG A 36 -15.67 4.67 -1.22
N LYS A 37 -15.19 3.49 -1.58
CA LYS A 37 -15.78 2.20 -1.19
C LYS A 37 -15.28 1.70 0.17
N ILE A 38 -14.17 2.23 0.69
CA ILE A 38 -13.58 1.82 1.97
C ILE A 38 -13.89 2.77 3.14
N ASN A 39 -14.57 3.90 2.90
CA ASN A 39 -14.98 4.87 3.92
C ASN A 39 -15.76 4.27 5.12
N SER A 40 -16.47 3.18 4.88
CA SER A 40 -17.29 2.46 5.85
C SER A 40 -16.53 1.32 6.54
N VAL A 41 -15.30 1.02 6.13
CA VAL A 41 -14.49 -0.02 6.75
C VAL A 41 -14.00 0.48 8.09
N LYS A 42 -14.37 -0.24 9.16
CA LYS A 42 -13.98 0.04 10.54
C LYS A 42 -13.11 -1.08 11.09
N GLY A 43 -12.34 -0.76 12.13
CA GLY A 43 -11.77 -1.76 13.02
C GLY A 43 -10.34 -2.22 12.68
N ARG A 44 -10.09 -3.51 12.88
CA ARG A 44 -8.87 -4.10 13.48
C ARG A 44 -7.53 -3.85 12.78
N GLY A 45 -7.52 -3.33 11.56
CA GLY A 45 -6.28 -2.82 10.95
C GLY A 45 -6.21 -2.98 9.44
N LEU A 46 -5.20 -2.31 8.87
CA LEU A 46 -4.77 -2.40 7.48
C LEU A 46 -3.55 -3.32 7.37
N PHE A 47 -3.61 -4.35 6.54
CA PHE A 47 -2.43 -5.10 6.09
C PHE A 47 -2.07 -4.64 4.67
N VAL A 48 -0.88 -4.08 4.47
CA VAL A 48 -0.58 -3.34 3.23
C VAL A 48 0.85 -3.60 2.75
N ILE A 49 0.96 -3.93 1.47
CA ILE A 49 2.26 -3.98 0.81
C ILE A 49 2.69 -2.61 0.30
N GLY A 50 3.93 -2.22 0.62
CA GLY A 50 4.71 -1.19 -0.05
C GLY A 50 4.20 0.25 0.00
N GLY A 51 5.08 1.15 -0.44
CA GLY A 51 4.89 2.59 -0.66
C GLY A 51 4.30 3.40 0.51
N PHE A 52 3.96 4.66 0.23
CA PHE A 52 3.45 5.59 1.25
C PHE A 52 2.14 6.25 0.83
N ASP A 53 2.11 6.92 -0.32
CA ASP A 53 0.99 7.83 -0.65
C ASP A 53 -0.36 7.09 -0.78
N GLN A 54 -0.35 5.87 -1.33
CA GLN A 54 -1.50 4.98 -1.35
C GLN A 54 -1.90 4.52 0.05
N VAL A 55 -0.92 4.18 0.90
CA VAL A 55 -1.16 3.70 2.27
C VAL A 55 -1.80 4.79 3.11
N ALA A 56 -1.21 6.00 3.07
CA ALA A 56 -1.74 7.18 3.72
C ALA A 56 -3.18 7.47 3.24
N SER A 57 -3.45 7.33 1.94
CA SER A 57 -4.80 7.53 1.40
C SER A 57 -5.80 6.46 1.83
N LEU A 58 -5.38 5.20 1.95
CA LEU A 58 -6.21 4.11 2.48
C LEU A 58 -6.55 4.35 3.97
N ILE A 59 -5.55 4.75 4.76
CA ILE A 59 -5.73 5.13 6.18
C ILE A 59 -6.68 6.33 6.29
N ALA A 60 -6.44 7.39 5.52
CA ALA A 60 -7.28 8.58 5.54
C ALA A 60 -8.73 8.29 5.14
N SER A 61 -8.94 7.31 4.26
CA SER A 61 -10.25 6.96 3.71
C SER A 61 -10.93 5.80 4.43
N SER A 62 -10.46 5.37 5.60
CA SER A 62 -11.09 4.27 6.37
C SER A 62 -10.99 4.51 7.87
N ASP A 63 -11.86 3.92 8.68
CA ASP A 63 -11.82 4.05 10.14
C ASP A 63 -11.04 2.89 10.77
N LEU A 64 -9.82 2.68 10.27
CA LEU A 64 -8.90 1.64 10.74
C LEU A 64 -8.05 2.17 11.89
N GLU A 65 -7.82 1.31 12.89
CA GLU A 65 -7.12 1.70 14.11
C GLU A 65 -5.61 1.52 14.02
N LYS A 66 -5.13 0.71 13.08
CA LYS A 66 -3.70 0.40 12.92
C LYS A 66 -3.37 -0.03 11.50
N CYS A 67 -2.08 -0.05 11.20
CA CYS A 67 -1.54 -0.45 9.90
C CYS A 67 -0.29 -1.32 10.11
N LEU A 68 -0.24 -2.48 9.45
CA LEU A 68 0.98 -3.24 9.23
C LEU A 68 1.43 -3.04 7.79
N LEU A 69 2.46 -2.23 7.60
CA LEU A 69 3.10 -1.97 6.32
C LEU A 69 4.28 -2.91 6.15
N PHE A 70 4.29 -3.66 5.05
CA PHE A 70 5.39 -4.54 4.72
C PHE A 70 5.88 -4.37 3.29
N ASP A 71 7.15 -4.64 3.05
CA ASP A 71 7.73 -4.82 1.71
C ASP A 71 8.95 -5.75 1.87
N VAL A 72 9.36 -6.40 0.79
CA VAL A 72 10.60 -7.19 0.78
C VAL A 72 11.84 -6.29 0.64
N ARG A 73 11.66 -5.10 0.04
CA ARG A 73 12.70 -4.10 -0.17
C ARG A 73 12.78 -3.16 1.03
N GLU A 74 13.92 -3.13 1.69
CA GLU A 74 14.13 -2.30 2.87
C GLU A 74 14.03 -0.81 2.54
N GLU A 75 14.41 -0.42 1.32
CA GLU A 75 14.38 0.94 0.81
C GLU A 75 12.96 1.50 0.76
N VAL A 76 11.96 0.67 0.41
CA VAL A 76 10.54 1.06 0.41
C VAL A 76 10.07 1.34 1.82
N ILE A 77 10.46 0.50 2.77
CA ILE A 77 10.11 0.67 4.19
C ILE A 77 10.76 1.94 4.75
N ARG A 78 12.04 2.18 4.45
CA ARG A 78 12.76 3.40 4.84
C ARG A 78 12.09 4.64 4.25
N TYR A 79 11.68 4.58 2.98
CA TYR A 79 10.95 5.66 2.33
C TYR A 79 9.60 5.93 3.02
N ALA A 80 8.82 4.90 3.31
CA ALA A 80 7.54 5.04 4.01
C ALA A 80 7.72 5.64 5.41
N LYS A 81 8.72 5.19 6.18
CA LYS A 81 9.08 5.76 7.49
C LYS A 81 9.45 7.23 7.39
N PHE A 82 10.29 7.58 6.41
CA PHE A 82 10.67 8.97 6.16
C PHE A 82 9.46 9.85 5.85
N ARG A 83 8.62 9.46 4.89
CA ARG A 83 7.43 10.22 4.50
C ARG A 83 6.42 10.35 5.64
N MET A 84 6.26 9.31 6.47
CA MET A 84 5.45 9.36 7.68
C MET A 84 6.02 10.33 8.72
N HIS A 85 7.33 10.30 8.95
CA HIS A 85 7.98 11.22 9.87
C HIS A 85 7.80 12.69 9.45
N LEU A 86 7.90 12.97 8.14
CA LEU A 86 7.61 14.30 7.61
C LEU A 86 6.19 14.77 7.93
N THR A 87 5.20 13.88 8.03
CA THR A 87 3.84 14.31 8.44
C THR A 87 3.81 14.86 9.86
N GLY A 88 4.71 14.41 10.75
CA GLY A 88 4.87 14.94 12.10
C GLY A 88 5.63 16.26 12.18
N VAL A 89 6.38 16.62 11.13
CA VAL A 89 7.14 17.87 11.05
C VAL A 89 6.25 19.03 10.59
N PHE A 90 5.39 18.78 9.60
CA PHE A 90 4.53 19.82 9.03
C PHE A 90 3.15 19.86 9.71
N GLN A 91 2.72 21.07 10.08
CA GLN A 91 1.46 21.28 10.78
C GLN A 91 0.23 21.10 9.89
N ASN A 92 0.37 21.33 8.58
CA ASN A 92 -0.74 21.25 7.64
C ASN A 92 -0.34 20.57 6.33
N SER A 93 -1.34 20.08 5.61
CA SER A 93 -1.21 19.37 4.35
C SER A 93 -0.54 20.20 3.24
N LYS A 94 -0.78 21.51 3.21
CA LYS A 94 -0.21 22.41 2.19
C LYS A 94 1.29 22.54 2.35
N ASP A 95 1.78 22.80 3.56
CA ASP A 95 3.21 22.96 3.82
C ASP A 95 3.97 21.66 3.58
N TYR A 96 3.37 20.51 3.93
CA TYR A 96 3.88 19.19 3.56
C TYR A 96 3.99 19.07 2.04
N PHE A 97 2.91 19.37 1.32
CA PHE A 97 2.88 19.26 -0.14
C PHE A 97 3.93 20.15 -0.80
N ASP A 98 4.02 21.42 -0.40
CA ASP A 98 4.96 22.39 -0.95
C ASP A 98 6.40 21.94 -0.73
N CYS A 99 6.73 21.38 0.45
CA CYS A 99 8.04 20.81 0.73
C CYS A 99 8.38 19.67 -0.23
N ILE A 100 7.50 18.66 -0.35
CA ILE A 100 7.75 17.51 -1.25
C ILE A 100 7.82 17.96 -2.72
N ASN A 101 6.92 18.85 -3.14
CA ASN A 101 6.80 19.31 -4.52
C ASN A 101 7.97 20.19 -4.97
N SER A 102 8.68 20.82 -4.03
CA SER A 102 9.87 21.63 -4.33
C SER A 102 11.07 20.80 -4.83
N SER A 103 11.05 19.47 -4.65
CA SER A 103 12.09 18.57 -5.16
C SER A 103 11.90 18.24 -6.65
N GLN A 104 12.98 18.21 -7.43
CA GLN A 104 12.94 17.86 -8.85
C GLN A 104 12.45 16.42 -9.10
N SER A 105 12.63 15.52 -8.12
CA SER A 105 12.26 14.09 -8.13
C SER A 105 10.83 13.79 -7.65
N SER A 106 9.89 14.71 -7.86
CA SER A 106 8.50 14.61 -7.35
C SER A 106 7.48 14.25 -8.43
N PHE A 107 7.90 13.77 -9.61
CA PHE A 107 6.97 13.51 -10.72
C PHE A 107 5.90 12.48 -10.37
N LEU A 108 6.30 11.31 -9.85
CA LEU A 108 5.34 10.25 -9.50
C LEU A 108 4.43 10.65 -8.34
N PHE A 109 4.94 11.39 -7.35
CA PHE A 109 4.10 11.98 -6.30
C PHE A 109 3.04 12.94 -6.87
N ARG A 110 3.44 13.89 -7.72
CA ARG A 110 2.50 14.80 -8.38
C ARG A 110 1.46 14.06 -9.23
N SER A 111 1.89 13.04 -9.96
CA SER A 111 0.99 12.22 -10.77
C SER A 111 -0.03 11.52 -9.88
N PHE A 112 0.41 10.88 -8.80
CA PHE A 112 -0.46 10.21 -7.83
C PHE A 112 -1.50 11.16 -7.26
N ILE A 113 -1.10 12.33 -6.77
CA ILE A 113 -2.00 13.33 -6.18
C ILE A 113 -3.04 13.80 -7.20
N ARG A 114 -2.63 14.04 -8.45
CA ARG A 114 -3.53 14.46 -9.54
C ARG A 114 -4.51 13.37 -9.95
N GLU A 115 -4.06 12.12 -10.05
CA GLU A 115 -4.88 10.98 -10.47
C GLU A 115 -5.82 10.49 -9.35
N ASN A 116 -5.57 10.89 -8.10
CA ASN A 116 -6.33 10.51 -6.93
C ASN A 116 -6.83 11.76 -6.16
N PRO A 117 -7.82 12.51 -6.65
CA PRO A 117 -8.22 13.79 -6.05
C PRO A 117 -8.74 13.70 -4.60
N ASP A 118 -9.17 12.52 -4.15
CA ASP A 118 -9.64 12.24 -2.79
C ASP A 118 -8.58 11.52 -1.93
N ASN A 119 -7.30 11.79 -2.20
CA ASN A 119 -6.16 11.23 -1.47
C ASN A 119 -6.03 11.81 -0.04
N TRP A 120 -5.01 11.38 0.71
CA TRP A 120 -4.79 11.83 2.09
C TRP A 120 -4.46 13.32 2.28
N LEU A 121 -3.99 14.03 1.25
CA LEU A 121 -3.75 15.49 1.26
C LEU A 121 -4.96 16.29 0.74
N SER A 122 -6.07 15.64 0.37
CA SER A 122 -7.23 16.34 -0.22
C SER A 122 -8.01 17.16 0.80
N SER A 123 -7.84 16.90 2.09
CA SER A 123 -8.38 17.72 3.18
C SER A 123 -7.49 17.66 4.41
N GLU A 124 -7.57 18.69 5.22
CA GLU A 124 -6.79 18.78 6.45
C GLU A 124 -7.19 17.70 7.47
N GLU A 125 -8.47 17.33 7.51
CA GLU A 125 -8.98 16.21 8.32
C GLU A 125 -8.29 14.89 7.96
N LYS A 126 -8.16 14.60 6.66
CA LYS A 126 -7.49 13.39 6.17
C LYS A 126 -6.01 13.38 6.51
N TYR A 127 -5.33 14.51 6.34
CA TYR A 127 -3.93 14.67 6.70
C TYR A 127 -3.70 14.44 8.20
N GLN A 128 -4.50 15.09 9.04
CA GLN A 128 -4.44 14.96 10.50
C GLN A 128 -4.77 13.53 10.96
N LYS A 129 -5.69 12.83 10.29
CA LYS A 129 -5.99 11.41 10.57
C LYS A 129 -4.77 10.52 10.36
N VAL A 130 -4.04 10.72 9.26
CA VAL A 130 -2.78 9.99 8.99
C VAL A 130 -1.71 10.34 10.03
N GLN A 131 -1.53 11.63 10.31
CA GLN A 131 -0.57 12.12 11.29
C GLN A 131 -0.84 11.53 12.68
N LYS A 132 -2.11 11.46 13.10
CA LYS A 132 -2.54 10.90 14.39
C LYS A 132 -2.24 9.40 14.51
N ILE A 133 -2.59 8.61 13.50
CA ILE A 133 -2.30 7.16 13.51
C ILE A 133 -0.80 6.91 13.62
N PHE A 134 0.01 7.73 12.94
CA PHE A 134 1.46 7.61 13.04
C PHE A 134 2.02 8.06 14.40
N SER A 135 1.61 9.22 14.91
CA SER A 135 2.10 9.77 16.18
C SER A 135 1.71 8.92 17.40
N GLU A 136 0.60 8.19 17.30
CA GLU A 136 0.17 7.20 18.29
C GLU A 136 0.89 5.85 18.17
N GLY A 137 1.85 5.71 17.24
CA GLY A 137 2.63 4.47 17.07
C GLY A 137 1.82 3.31 16.49
N LYS A 138 0.71 3.59 15.79
CA LYS A 138 -0.21 2.57 15.26
C LYS A 138 0.16 2.07 13.86
N VAL A 139 1.34 2.45 13.36
CA VAL A 139 1.90 1.92 12.11
C VAL A 139 3.12 1.06 12.42
N ASN A 140 2.99 -0.24 12.20
CA ASN A 140 4.07 -1.21 12.30
C ASN A 140 4.69 -1.43 10.93
N PHE A 141 6.01 -1.48 10.89
CA PHE A 141 6.78 -1.71 9.66
C PHE A 141 7.53 -3.03 9.79
N ILE A 142 7.38 -3.91 8.80
CA ILE A 142 8.08 -5.20 8.76
C ILE A 142 8.70 -5.44 7.40
N ASN A 143 9.96 -5.89 7.36
CA ASN A 143 10.54 -6.45 6.15
C ASN A 143 10.05 -7.90 6.04
N LEU A 144 9.14 -8.15 5.10
CA LEU A 144 8.45 -9.42 4.95
C LEU A 144 8.50 -9.86 3.50
N ASN A 145 8.94 -11.10 3.28
CA ASN A 145 8.89 -11.75 1.98
C ASN A 145 7.74 -12.76 1.94
N LEU A 146 6.65 -12.42 1.23
CA LEU A 146 5.52 -13.34 1.04
C LEU A 146 5.88 -14.61 0.24
N PHE A 147 7.08 -14.69 -0.34
CA PHE A 147 7.62 -15.85 -1.04
C PHE A 147 8.56 -16.70 -0.18
N GLN A 148 8.62 -16.45 1.12
CA GLN A 148 9.35 -17.27 2.11
C GLN A 148 8.39 -17.69 3.20
N GLU A 149 8.68 -18.78 3.91
CA GLU A 149 7.81 -19.21 5.01
C GLU A 149 7.75 -18.12 6.10
N ILE A 150 6.55 -17.59 6.35
CA ILE A 150 6.33 -16.60 7.40
C ILE A 150 5.66 -17.25 8.62
N ASP A 151 6.00 -16.78 9.81
CA ASP A 151 5.23 -17.11 11.01
C ASP A 151 3.83 -16.50 10.94
N SER A 152 2.92 -17.08 11.73
CA SER A 152 1.55 -16.58 11.82
C SER A 152 1.53 -15.10 12.23
N LEU A 153 0.75 -14.28 11.52
CA LEU A 153 0.51 -12.90 11.91
C LEU A 153 -0.56 -12.91 13.00
N GLU A 154 -0.23 -12.40 14.18
CA GLU A 154 -1.10 -12.53 15.35
C GLU A 154 -2.39 -11.70 15.27
N GLU A 155 -2.42 -10.70 14.40
CA GLU A 155 -3.47 -9.70 14.33
C GLU A 155 -4.48 -9.98 13.21
N GLU A 156 -5.76 -9.62 13.44
CA GLU A 156 -6.81 -9.68 12.42
C GLU A 156 -6.93 -8.34 11.67
N TYR A 157 -7.12 -8.38 10.34
CA TYR A 157 -7.18 -7.20 9.48
C TYR A 157 -8.54 -7.03 8.78
N SER A 158 -9.06 -5.80 8.80
CA SER A 158 -10.33 -5.43 8.15
C SER A 158 -10.13 -5.01 6.69
N LEU A 159 -8.92 -4.58 6.33
CA LEU A 159 -8.55 -4.20 4.97
C LEU A 159 -7.19 -4.81 4.64
N VAL A 160 -7.11 -5.47 3.49
CA VAL A 160 -5.87 -6.01 2.95
C VAL A 160 -5.61 -5.38 1.59
N TYR A 161 -4.45 -4.77 1.40
CA TYR A 161 -4.02 -4.22 0.13
C TYR A 161 -2.72 -4.89 -0.33
N LEU A 162 -2.74 -5.44 -1.54
CA LEU A 162 -1.63 -6.23 -2.10
C LEU A 162 -1.06 -5.63 -3.39
N SER A 163 -1.49 -4.42 -3.78
CA SER A 163 -1.12 -3.82 -5.07
C SER A 163 -1.32 -4.85 -6.20
N ASN A 164 -0.37 -4.93 -7.14
CA ASN A 164 -0.37 -5.84 -8.27
C ASN A 164 0.56 -7.04 -8.09
N ILE A 165 1.00 -7.36 -6.86
CA ILE A 165 1.95 -8.44 -6.61
C ILE A 165 1.47 -9.79 -7.18
N HIS A 166 0.15 -10.01 -7.21
CA HIS A 166 -0.47 -11.21 -7.75
C HIS A 166 -0.15 -11.41 -9.25
N GLU A 167 -0.01 -10.35 -10.06
CA GLU A 167 0.37 -10.47 -11.47
C GLU A 167 1.81 -11.00 -11.67
N TRP A 168 2.67 -10.76 -10.69
CA TRP A 168 4.04 -11.28 -10.72
C TRP A 168 4.07 -12.76 -10.35
N VAL A 169 3.26 -13.16 -9.37
CA VAL A 169 3.17 -14.56 -8.95
C VAL A 169 2.50 -15.42 -10.03
N SER A 170 1.50 -14.89 -10.74
CA SER A 170 0.79 -15.64 -11.80
C SER A 170 1.68 -15.93 -13.00
N LYS A 171 2.62 -15.05 -13.35
CA LYS A 171 3.62 -15.32 -14.41
C LYS A 171 4.60 -16.44 -14.04
N THR A 172 4.63 -16.82 -12.77
CA THR A 172 5.39 -17.98 -12.26
C THR A 172 4.52 -19.21 -11.99
N SER A 173 3.33 -19.30 -12.63
CA SER A 173 2.38 -20.40 -12.50
C SER A 173 3.06 -21.78 -12.55
N GLY A 174 2.76 -22.63 -11.57
CA GLY A 174 3.34 -23.98 -11.43
C GLY A 174 4.62 -24.06 -10.60
N SER A 175 5.08 -22.94 -10.04
CA SER A 175 6.24 -22.92 -9.13
C SER A 175 5.82 -23.03 -7.66
N ARG A 176 6.69 -23.64 -6.85
CA ARG A 176 6.62 -23.65 -5.37
C ARG A 176 6.42 -22.26 -4.75
N LEU A 177 6.80 -21.19 -5.45
CA LEU A 177 6.63 -19.79 -5.01
C LEU A 177 5.17 -19.36 -4.98
N PHE A 178 4.35 -19.86 -5.93
CA PHE A 178 2.93 -19.57 -5.98
C PHE A 178 2.21 -20.20 -4.78
N ASP A 179 2.46 -21.49 -4.52
CA ASP A 179 1.86 -22.19 -3.37
C ASP A 179 2.27 -21.53 -2.04
N LEU A 180 3.54 -21.17 -1.90
CA LEU A 180 4.05 -20.50 -0.70
C LEU A 180 3.43 -19.11 -0.49
N TYR A 181 3.27 -18.33 -1.56
CA TYR A 181 2.56 -17.06 -1.51
C TYR A 181 1.11 -17.25 -1.03
N LEU A 182 0.39 -18.23 -1.56
CA LEU A 182 -0.99 -18.51 -1.15
C LEU A 182 -1.06 -18.99 0.31
N ASP A 183 -0.15 -19.86 0.73
CA ASP A 183 -0.12 -20.37 2.10
C ASP A 183 0.20 -19.25 3.10
N ASN A 184 1.05 -18.32 2.73
CA ASN A 184 1.32 -17.14 3.56
C ASN A 184 0.12 -16.18 3.63
N LEU A 185 -0.63 -15.99 2.53
CA LEU A 185 -1.87 -15.21 2.58
C LEU A 185 -2.91 -15.83 3.52
N LYS A 186 -2.97 -17.17 3.64
CA LYS A 186 -3.87 -17.86 4.59
C LYS A 186 -3.46 -17.64 6.06
N LYS A 187 -2.21 -17.26 6.33
CA LYS A 187 -1.71 -16.93 7.67
C LYS A 187 -2.11 -15.51 8.12
N ILE A 188 -2.61 -14.67 7.21
CA ILE A 188 -3.20 -13.38 7.55
C ILE A 188 -4.55 -13.64 8.21
N LYS A 189 -4.72 -13.27 9.48
CA LYS A 189 -6.04 -13.40 10.14
C LYS A 189 -6.99 -12.36 9.57
N ILE A 190 -8.15 -12.83 9.11
CA ILE A 190 -9.19 -12.03 8.45
C ILE A 190 -10.57 -12.50 8.93
N ASN A 191 -11.61 -11.70 8.66
CA ASN A 191 -13.00 -12.10 8.89
C ASN A 191 -13.82 -12.04 7.59
N ASP A 192 -15.10 -12.43 7.67
CA ASP A 192 -16.01 -12.47 6.50
C ASP A 192 -16.30 -11.11 5.89
N LEU A 193 -16.02 -10.02 6.61
CA LEU A 193 -16.24 -8.64 6.17
C LEU A 193 -14.93 -7.96 5.71
N THR A 194 -13.79 -8.65 5.79
CA THR A 194 -12.52 -8.11 5.31
C THR A 194 -12.62 -7.74 3.84
N LYS A 195 -12.15 -6.54 3.51
CA LYS A 195 -12.04 -6.08 2.11
C LYS A 195 -10.63 -6.31 1.61
N TRP A 196 -10.53 -6.83 0.40
CA TRP A 196 -9.29 -7.03 -0.33
C TRP A 196 -9.21 -5.99 -1.44
N VAL A 197 -8.07 -5.34 -1.53
CA VAL A 197 -7.76 -4.35 -2.56
C VAL A 197 -6.53 -4.82 -3.31
N PHE A 198 -6.66 -4.83 -4.62
CA PHE A 198 -5.59 -5.19 -5.54
C PHE A 198 -5.74 -4.39 -6.82
N THR A 199 -4.65 -4.29 -7.55
CA THR A 199 -4.55 -3.50 -8.78
C THR A 199 -3.94 -4.36 -9.87
N ASN A 200 -4.25 -4.05 -11.12
CA ASN A 200 -3.62 -4.69 -12.26
C ASN A 200 -2.85 -3.66 -13.10
N THR A 201 -1.80 -4.11 -13.79
CA THR A 201 -0.94 -3.26 -14.62
C THR A 201 -1.66 -2.69 -15.83
N GLN A 202 -2.69 -3.36 -16.33
CA GLN A 202 -3.41 -2.95 -17.52
C GLN A 202 -4.29 -1.72 -17.30
N THR A 203 -5.05 -1.69 -16.21
CA THR A 203 -5.97 -0.58 -15.92
C THR A 203 -5.36 0.43 -14.93
N ARG A 204 -4.37 0.01 -14.13
CA ARG A 204 -3.86 0.74 -12.95
C ARG A 204 -4.96 1.05 -11.92
N GLN A 205 -6.17 0.52 -12.09
CA GLN A 205 -7.31 0.79 -11.22
C GLN A 205 -7.34 -0.21 -10.07
N GLY A 206 -7.72 0.27 -8.89
CA GLY A 206 -7.98 -0.58 -7.75
C GLY A 206 -9.33 -1.30 -7.85
N GLU A 207 -9.28 -2.62 -7.76
CA GLU A 207 -10.44 -3.49 -7.62
C GLU A 207 -10.63 -3.82 -6.14
N ILE A 208 -11.90 -3.84 -5.68
CA ILE A 208 -12.24 -4.23 -4.31
C ILE A 208 -13.06 -5.50 -4.34
N HIS A 209 -12.60 -6.48 -3.59
CA HIS A 209 -13.33 -7.72 -3.33
C HIS A 209 -13.66 -7.80 -1.84
N VAL A 210 -14.85 -8.29 -1.52
CA VAL A 210 -15.34 -8.44 -0.14
C VAL A 210 -15.50 -9.92 0.15
N GLY A 211 -14.94 -10.38 1.27
CA GLY A 211 -15.13 -11.74 1.76
C GLY A 211 -13.84 -12.42 2.21
N LYS A 212 -13.99 -13.63 2.79
CA LYS A 212 -12.85 -14.51 3.09
C LYS A 212 -12.09 -14.83 1.81
N ILE A 213 -10.76 -14.80 1.90
CA ILE A 213 -9.93 -15.52 0.93
C ILE A 213 -10.33 -17.00 1.02
N ASN A 214 -10.84 -17.51 -0.09
CA ASN A 214 -10.93 -18.92 -0.34
C ASN A 214 -10.24 -19.19 -1.67
N ASN A 215 -9.91 -20.46 -1.93
CA ASN A 215 -9.27 -20.86 -3.17
C ASN A 215 -10.03 -20.33 -4.40
N ARG A 216 -11.35 -20.14 -4.33
CA ARG A 216 -12.15 -19.57 -5.42
C ARG A 216 -11.90 -18.07 -5.65
N LEU A 217 -11.81 -17.23 -4.62
CA LEU A 217 -11.48 -15.80 -4.76
C LEU A 217 -10.05 -15.61 -5.28
N ILE A 218 -9.11 -16.39 -4.75
CA ILE A 218 -7.74 -16.52 -5.25
C ILE A 218 -7.77 -16.94 -6.73
N THR A 219 -8.45 -18.02 -7.08
CA THR A 219 -8.54 -18.49 -8.47
C THR A 219 -9.25 -17.50 -9.38
N GLN A 220 -10.24 -16.73 -8.92
CA GLN A 220 -10.90 -15.66 -9.69
C GLN A 220 -9.97 -14.47 -9.94
N LEU A 221 -9.23 -14.05 -8.91
CA LEU A 221 -8.14 -13.09 -9.00
C LEU A 221 -7.14 -13.45 -10.10
N PHE A 222 -6.80 -14.73 -10.20
CA PHE A 222 -5.83 -15.25 -11.17
C PHE A 222 -6.43 -15.58 -12.55
N ASN A 223 -7.68 -16.04 -12.62
CA ASN A 223 -8.33 -16.38 -13.89
C ASN A 223 -8.75 -15.15 -14.70
N ASN A 224 -9.04 -14.02 -14.04
CA ASN A 224 -9.26 -12.75 -14.74
C ASN A 224 -7.99 -12.29 -15.47
N LEU A 225 -6.79 -12.67 -15.03
CA LEU A 225 -5.53 -12.39 -15.75
C LEU A 225 -5.37 -13.27 -16.99
N LEU A 226 -5.71 -14.56 -16.90
CA LEU A 226 -5.69 -15.50 -18.05
C LEU A 226 -6.72 -15.13 -19.13
N TYR A 227 -7.86 -14.55 -18.75
CA TYR A 227 -8.86 -14.11 -19.72
C TYR A 227 -8.38 -12.91 -20.54
N VAL A 228 -7.57 -12.02 -19.95
CA VAL A 228 -7.03 -10.88 -20.71
C VAL A 228 -5.82 -11.26 -21.57
N GLU A 229 -4.96 -12.19 -21.13
CA GLU A 229 -3.90 -12.71 -22.01
C GLU A 229 -4.47 -13.35 -23.29
N ASN A 230 -5.61 -14.03 -23.21
CA ASN A 230 -6.32 -14.56 -24.38
C ASN A 230 -7.00 -13.48 -25.24
N LEU A 231 -7.43 -12.35 -24.66
CA LEU A 231 -7.97 -11.19 -25.40
C LEU A 231 -6.87 -10.37 -26.10
N CYS A 232 -5.67 -10.31 -25.53
CA CYS A 232 -4.50 -9.69 -26.17
C CYS A 232 -3.93 -10.60 -27.27
N ALA A 233 -3.80 -11.91 -27.02
CA ALA A 233 -3.31 -12.87 -28.02
C ALA A 233 -4.28 -13.07 -29.20
N SER A 234 -5.58 -12.83 -29.02
CA SER A 234 -6.57 -12.85 -30.11
C SER A 234 -6.64 -11.55 -30.91
N ARG A 235 -6.03 -10.45 -30.44
CA ARG A 235 -5.86 -9.21 -31.22
C ARG A 235 -4.65 -9.23 -32.14
N ASP A 236 -3.61 -9.99 -31.80
CA ASP A 236 -2.41 -10.15 -32.65
C ASP A 236 -2.57 -11.21 -33.76
N ASN A 237 -3.65 -12.00 -33.74
CA ASN A 237 -3.95 -13.00 -34.77
C ASN A 237 -5.09 -12.60 -35.72
N GLY A 238 -5.42 -11.30 -35.76
CA GLY A 238 -6.53 -10.77 -36.54
C GLY A 238 -6.19 -9.49 -37.30
N ALA A 239 -5.09 -9.50 -38.06
CA ALA A 239 -4.91 -8.55 -39.16
C ALA A 239 -5.31 -9.23 -40.48
N PRO A 240 -6.24 -8.68 -41.27
CA PRO A 240 -6.27 -8.95 -42.71
C PRO A 240 -5.00 -8.41 -43.40
#